data_AF-A0AAU9W0H2-F1
#
_entry.id   AF-A0AAU9W0H2-F1
#
_cell.length_a   1.000
_cell.length_b   1.000
_cell.length_c   1.000
_cell.angle_alpha   90.00
_cell.angle_beta   90.00
_cell.angle_gamma   90.00
#
_symmetry.space_group_name_H-M   'P 1'
#
loop_
_entity.id
_entity.type
_entity.pdbx_description
1 polymer ?
#
loop_
_entity_poly.entity_id
_entity_poly.type
_entity_poly.pdbx_seq_one_letter_code
_entity_poly.pdbx_strand_id
1 'polypeptide(L)'
;NSSSVEAAVKRAKRARFVFQSKGNEQQFEHAESVLDKLESAKGALNANATSKAKTAIEEGIALVTKRMKVIKIADKSQYSWATVQEYLSDELASDLEDEKSEFPPRCFLSNNRSALRNPQFVESAILELLEKQLINEHSFPPHCVNPLTVAEGMKLRLVIDLREVNKYLVKPKFRYEDLRSLIGYAGLFRISELSSVKMIDITIVHDGMSIFVSKRKNDQFREGHTSIIARSGKVSCPVSITERLLVLLASPKESCSPVLRRIVRTKNGAYFHKSLGISYSTIRDEFKKYVSPFVNDPSDYCLHSLKSGGASNDGYKLSDPELKDRHAGWKNPCTKRRYIKRSHSEMLEVTRSMGI
;
A
#
# COMPACT_ATOMS: atom_id res chain seq x y z
N ASN A 1 -34.72 14.05 31.63
CA ASN A 1 -34.24 13.51 32.93
C ASN A 1 -33.91 12.02 32.93
N SER A 2 -34.49 11.13 32.10
CA SER A 2 -34.15 9.69 32.15
C SER A 2 -32.79 9.31 31.53
N SER A 3 -32.38 9.94 30.42
CA SER A 3 -31.10 9.63 29.74
C SER A 3 -29.86 9.94 30.58
N SER A 4 -29.93 10.98 31.42
CA SER A 4 -28.88 11.35 32.37
C SER A 4 -28.73 10.34 33.52
N VAL A 5 -29.83 9.67 33.88
CA VAL A 5 -29.85 8.65 34.95
C VAL A 5 -29.31 7.33 34.42
N GLU A 6 -29.69 6.91 33.21
CA GLU A 6 -29.11 5.73 32.54
C GLU A 6 -27.60 5.84 32.33
N ALA A 7 -27.12 7.02 31.89
CA ALA A 7 -25.69 7.28 31.72
C ALA A 7 -24.94 7.24 33.07
N ALA A 8 -25.56 7.72 34.16
CA ALA A 8 -24.99 7.66 35.50
C ALA A 8 -24.94 6.22 36.04
N VAL A 9 -25.99 5.42 35.82
CA VAL A 9 -26.04 4.00 36.20
C VAL A 9 -24.99 3.18 35.45
N LYS A 10 -24.76 3.44 34.17
CA LYS A 10 -23.68 2.80 33.40
C LYS A 10 -22.30 3.16 33.91
N ARG A 11 -22.03 4.44 34.19
CA ARG A 11 -20.75 4.86 34.81
C ARG A 11 -20.53 4.19 36.17
N ALA A 12 -21.57 4.07 36.99
CA ALA A 12 -21.51 3.39 38.28
C ALA A 12 -21.26 1.88 38.14
N LYS A 13 -21.85 1.21 37.14
CA LYS A 13 -21.56 -0.20 36.83
C LYS A 13 -20.13 -0.40 36.34
N ARG A 14 -19.61 0.48 35.48
CA ARG A 14 -18.24 0.44 34.96
C ARG A 14 -17.18 0.64 36.04
N ALA A 15 -17.42 1.54 36.99
CA ALA A 15 -16.54 1.78 38.14
C ALA A 15 -16.41 0.57 39.09
N ARG A 16 -17.27 -0.45 38.93
CA ARG A 16 -17.31 -1.64 39.78
C ARG A 16 -16.37 -2.76 39.32
N PHE A 17 -15.83 -2.68 38.10
CA PHE A 17 -14.94 -3.69 37.53
C PHE A 17 -13.55 -3.12 37.29
N VAL A 18 -12.54 -3.76 37.88
CA VAL A 18 -11.12 -3.49 37.56
C VAL A 18 -10.66 -4.57 36.59
N PHE A 19 -10.36 -4.19 35.36
CA PHE A 19 -9.89 -5.13 34.34
C PHE A 19 -8.40 -5.42 34.50
N GLN A 20 -8.02 -6.69 34.48
CA GLN A 20 -6.62 -7.12 34.60
C GLN A 20 -5.78 -6.81 33.35
N SER A 21 -6.42 -6.61 32.20
CA SER A 21 -5.74 -6.24 30.95
C SER A 21 -6.52 -5.18 30.20
N LYS A 22 -5.79 -4.26 29.57
CA LYS A 22 -6.35 -3.19 28.73
C LYS A 22 -7.13 -3.76 27.53
N GLY A 23 -6.74 -4.93 27.03
CA GLY A 23 -7.46 -5.62 25.95
C GLY A 23 -8.85 -6.11 26.38
N ASN A 24 -8.98 -6.62 27.61
CA ASN A 24 -10.26 -7.05 28.17
C ASN A 24 -11.19 -5.87 28.42
N GLU A 25 -10.65 -4.75 28.89
CA GLU A 25 -11.40 -3.50 29.05
C GLU A 25 -11.99 -3.02 27.72
N GLN A 26 -11.16 -2.96 26.66
CA GLN A 26 -11.63 -2.57 25.32
C GLN A 26 -12.67 -3.53 24.73
N GLN A 27 -12.52 -4.84 24.99
CA GLN A 27 -13.49 -5.84 24.55
C GLN A 27 -14.83 -5.66 25.26
N PHE A 28 -14.80 -5.36 26.56
CA PHE A 28 -15.99 -5.10 27.36
C PHE A 28 -16.71 -3.82 26.89
N GLU A 29 -15.99 -2.72 26.70
CA GLU A 29 -16.55 -1.46 26.19
C GLU A 29 -17.20 -1.63 24.81
N HIS A 30 -16.56 -2.38 23.92
CA HIS A 30 -17.13 -2.68 22.62
C HIS A 30 -18.43 -3.49 22.74
N ALA A 31 -18.44 -4.54 23.56
CA ALA A 31 -19.62 -5.36 23.78
C ALA A 31 -20.78 -4.58 24.40
N GLU A 32 -20.49 -3.67 25.34
CA GLU A 32 -21.49 -2.76 25.93
C GLU A 32 -22.08 -1.82 24.87
N SER A 33 -21.24 -1.24 24.00
CA SER A 33 -21.71 -0.38 22.92
C SER A 33 -22.60 -1.10 21.91
N VAL A 34 -22.31 -2.37 21.60
CA VAL A 34 -23.16 -3.20 20.73
C VAL A 34 -24.48 -3.53 21.43
N LEU A 35 -24.42 -3.91 22.71
CA LEU A 35 -25.61 -4.21 23.51
C LEU A 35 -26.57 -3.01 23.55
N ASP A 36 -26.04 -1.80 23.72
CA ASP A 36 -26.82 -0.55 23.73
C ASP A 36 -27.62 -0.34 22.43
N LYS A 37 -27.00 -0.65 21.28
CA LYS A 37 -27.66 -0.55 19.99
C LYS A 37 -28.75 -1.60 19.82
N LEU A 38 -28.52 -2.82 20.33
CA LEU A 38 -29.52 -3.89 20.32
C LEU A 38 -30.71 -3.59 21.25
N GLU A 39 -30.46 -3.06 22.45
CA GLU A 39 -31.51 -2.64 23.39
C GLU A 39 -32.32 -1.47 22.83
N SER A 40 -31.66 -0.48 22.21
CA SER A 40 -32.32 0.62 21.51
C SER A 40 -33.21 0.12 20.36
N ALA A 41 -32.71 -0.83 19.57
CA ALA A 41 -33.49 -1.46 18.50
C ALA A 41 -34.71 -2.21 19.06
N LYS A 42 -34.54 -3.00 20.12
CA LYS A 42 -35.62 -3.71 20.81
C LYS A 42 -36.68 -2.75 21.36
N GLY A 43 -36.26 -1.66 22.00
CA GLY A 43 -37.17 -0.61 22.50
C GLY A 43 -37.95 0.07 21.37
N ALA A 44 -37.28 0.38 20.26
CA ALA A 44 -37.92 0.97 19.08
C ALA A 44 -38.93 0.01 18.41
N LEU A 45 -38.63 -1.29 18.36
CA LEU A 45 -39.57 -2.30 17.86
C LEU A 45 -40.82 -2.41 18.75
N ASN A 46 -40.65 -2.42 20.07
CA ASN A 46 -41.77 -2.44 21.02
C ASN A 46 -42.65 -1.18 20.93
N ALA A 47 -42.08 -0.05 20.50
CA ALA A 47 -42.79 1.20 20.25
C ALA A 47 -43.35 1.33 18.81
N ASN A 48 -43.31 0.26 18.00
CA ASN A 48 -43.66 0.26 16.58
C ASN A 48 -42.89 1.30 15.72
N ALA A 49 -41.73 1.75 16.18
CA ALA A 49 -40.86 2.69 15.47
C ALA A 49 -39.84 1.93 14.62
N THR A 50 -40.31 1.27 13.56
CA THR A 50 -39.52 0.39 12.68
C THR A 50 -38.33 1.07 12.01
N SER A 51 -38.45 2.36 11.65
CA SER A 51 -37.32 3.11 11.07
C SER A 51 -36.16 3.28 12.05
N LYS A 52 -36.46 3.66 13.30
CA LYS A 52 -35.45 3.81 14.37
C LYS A 52 -34.82 2.48 14.74
N ALA A 53 -35.60 1.40 14.75
CA ALA A 53 -35.09 0.05 14.97
C ALA A 53 -34.08 -0.35 13.88
N LYS A 54 -34.40 -0.07 12.61
CA LYS A 54 -33.50 -0.34 11.48
C LYS A 54 -32.18 0.41 11.62
N THR A 55 -32.22 1.72 11.91
CA THR A 55 -31.01 2.53 12.09
C THR A 55 -30.15 2.01 13.25
N ALA A 56 -30.76 1.66 14.39
CA ALA A 56 -30.02 1.11 15.53
C ALA A 56 -29.35 -0.24 15.20
N ILE A 57 -30.02 -1.09 14.41
CA ILE A 57 -29.43 -2.35 13.91
C ILE A 57 -28.25 -2.06 12.96
N GLU A 58 -28.40 -1.14 12.01
CA GLU A 58 -27.33 -0.74 11.08
C GLU A 58 -26.10 -0.21 11.82
N GLU A 59 -26.30 0.64 12.83
CA GLU A 59 -25.23 1.12 13.72
C GLU A 59 -24.56 -0.02 14.50
N GLY A 60 -25.34 -0.98 15.02
CA GLY A 60 -24.84 -2.17 15.70
C GLY A 60 -23.98 -3.05 14.78
N ILE A 61 -24.44 -3.28 13.53
CA ILE A 61 -23.68 -4.00 12.50
C ILE A 61 -22.35 -3.27 12.23
N ALA A 62 -22.38 -1.95 12.06
CA ALA A 62 -21.17 -1.17 11.80
C ALA A 62 -20.13 -1.30 12.93
N LEU A 63 -20.57 -1.27 14.20
CA LEU A 63 -19.69 -1.48 15.35
C LEU A 63 -19.02 -2.87 15.29
N VAL A 64 -19.78 -3.94 15.06
CA VAL A 64 -19.26 -5.30 14.99
C VAL A 64 -18.28 -5.45 13.83
N THR A 65 -18.63 -4.96 12.63
CA THR A 65 -17.75 -5.01 11.46
C THR A 65 -16.43 -4.27 11.71
N LYS A 66 -16.49 -3.08 12.34
CA LYS A 66 -15.29 -2.33 12.73
C LYS A 66 -14.41 -3.14 13.69
N ARG A 67 -15.00 -3.83 14.68
CA ARG A 67 -14.24 -4.67 15.63
C ARG A 67 -13.62 -5.88 14.96
N MET A 68 -14.33 -6.54 14.05
CA MET A 68 -13.78 -7.66 13.27
C MET A 68 -12.55 -7.23 12.45
N LYS A 69 -12.57 -6.04 11.84
CA LYS A 69 -11.41 -5.47 11.13
C LYS A 69 -10.23 -5.26 12.08
N VAL A 70 -10.48 -4.63 13.23
CA VAL A 70 -9.47 -4.37 14.26
C VAL A 70 -8.81 -5.66 14.78
N ILE A 71 -9.60 -6.72 15.02
CA ILE A 71 -9.06 -8.02 15.46
C ILE A 71 -8.14 -8.63 14.40
N LYS A 72 -8.52 -8.57 13.11
CA LYS A 72 -7.68 -9.05 12.01
C LYS A 72 -6.35 -8.28 11.91
N ILE A 73 -6.34 -6.99 12.23
CA ILE A 73 -5.11 -6.17 12.26
C ILE A 73 -4.21 -6.59 13.42
N ALA A 74 -4.77 -6.79 14.60
CA ALA A 74 -4.02 -7.28 15.76
C ALA A 74 -3.39 -8.66 15.50
N ASP A 75 -4.13 -9.58 14.87
CA ASP A 75 -3.68 -10.95 14.62
C ASP A 75 -2.55 -11.04 13.57
N LYS A 76 -2.57 -10.18 12.55
CA LYS A 76 -1.54 -10.13 11.51
C LYS A 76 -0.28 -9.37 11.91
N SER A 77 -0.33 -8.59 12.99
CA SER A 77 0.79 -7.76 13.42
C SER A 77 1.63 -8.45 14.50
N GLN A 78 2.95 -8.37 14.35
CA GLN A 78 3.91 -8.80 15.38
C GLN A 78 3.74 -8.02 16.71
N TYR A 79 3.12 -6.83 16.67
CA TYR A 79 2.93 -5.95 17.83
C TYR A 79 1.47 -5.93 18.33
N SER A 80 0.61 -6.83 17.84
CA SER A 80 -0.76 -7.05 18.32
C SER A 80 -1.58 -5.75 18.48
N TRP A 81 -2.19 -5.50 19.65
CA TRP A 81 -3.04 -4.35 19.95
C TRP A 81 -2.32 -2.99 19.89
N ALA A 82 -0.99 -2.94 19.95
CA ALA A 82 -0.27 -1.68 19.79
C ALA A 82 -0.43 -1.11 18.36
N THR A 83 -0.39 -1.98 17.35
CA THR A 83 -0.66 -1.61 15.95
C THR A 83 -2.09 -1.15 15.74
N VAL A 84 -3.04 -1.73 16.47
CA VAL A 84 -4.45 -1.31 16.44
C VAL A 84 -4.61 0.10 17.00
N GLN A 85 -3.92 0.44 18.08
CA GLN A 85 -4.02 1.78 18.68
C GLN A 85 -3.47 2.86 17.74
N GLU A 86 -2.34 2.56 17.09
CA GLU A 86 -1.78 3.43 16.05
C GLU A 86 -2.73 3.57 14.85
N TYR A 87 -3.27 2.45 14.36
CA TYR A 87 -4.25 2.43 13.26
C TYR A 87 -5.51 3.23 13.60
N LEU A 88 -6.09 3.06 14.80
CA LEU A 88 -7.29 3.80 15.21
C LEU A 88 -7.02 5.28 15.53
N SER A 89 -5.76 5.67 15.74
CA SER A 89 -5.36 7.07 15.96
C SER A 89 -5.15 7.86 14.68
N ASP A 90 -5.07 7.18 13.53
CA ASP A 90 -4.90 7.80 12.22
C ASP A 90 -6.27 8.06 11.57
N GLU A 91 -6.60 9.33 11.31
CA GLU A 91 -7.85 9.73 10.65
C GLU A 91 -7.99 9.17 9.22
N LEU A 92 -6.87 8.74 8.60
CA LEU A 92 -6.80 8.12 7.27
C LEU A 92 -6.99 6.60 7.29
N ALA A 93 -7.09 5.97 8.48
CA ALA A 93 -7.27 4.52 8.58
C ALA A 93 -8.71 4.07 8.36
N SER A 94 -9.64 4.99 8.09
CA SER A 94 -11.06 4.71 7.87
C SER A 94 -11.44 4.91 6.42
N ASP A 95 -10.69 4.30 5.52
CA ASP A 95 -10.98 4.44 4.10
C ASP A 95 -11.72 3.18 3.65
N LEU A 96 -12.97 3.39 3.21
CA LEU A 96 -13.80 2.46 2.44
C LEU A 96 -13.09 1.87 1.19
N GLU A 97 -11.82 2.23 0.94
CA GLU A 97 -10.99 1.71 -0.15
C GLU A 97 -10.42 0.32 0.13
N ASP A 98 -10.22 -0.08 1.39
CA ASP A 98 -9.71 -1.41 1.74
C ASP A 98 -10.73 -2.53 1.47
N GLU A 99 -11.99 -2.16 1.18
CA GLU A 99 -13.07 -3.08 0.84
C GLU A 99 -13.03 -3.55 -0.63
N LYS A 100 -12.13 -3.01 -1.48
CA LYS A 100 -12.09 -3.35 -2.91
C LYS A 100 -11.46 -4.69 -3.28
N SER A 101 -10.96 -5.47 -2.31
CA SER A 101 -10.48 -6.84 -2.58
C SER A 101 -11.52 -7.90 -2.22
N GLU A 102 -12.78 -7.70 -2.62
CA GLU A 102 -13.77 -8.77 -2.56
C GLU A 102 -13.41 -9.84 -3.61
N PHE A 103 -13.27 -11.09 -3.15
CA PHE A 103 -13.09 -12.24 -4.04
C PHE A 103 -14.31 -12.32 -4.98
N PRO A 104 -14.14 -12.58 -6.30
CA PRO A 104 -15.29 -12.64 -7.20
C PRO A 104 -16.31 -13.66 -6.67
N PRO A 105 -17.62 -13.34 -6.72
CA PRO A 105 -18.67 -14.29 -6.34
C PRO A 105 -18.61 -15.50 -7.26
N ARG A 106 -19.02 -16.67 -6.73
CA ARG A 106 -19.02 -17.92 -7.48
C ARG A 106 -19.89 -17.76 -8.73
N CYS A 107 -19.36 -18.07 -9.91
CA CYS A 107 -20.09 -17.90 -11.17
C CYS A 107 -19.88 -19.08 -12.12
N PHE A 108 -20.94 -19.42 -12.86
CA PHE A 108 -20.94 -20.46 -13.88
C PHE A 108 -21.54 -19.90 -15.16
N LEU A 109 -20.67 -19.46 -16.06
CA LEU A 109 -21.07 -18.80 -17.28
C LEU A 109 -20.92 -19.76 -18.47
N SER A 110 -21.92 -19.80 -19.34
CA SER A 110 -21.90 -20.60 -20.56
C SER A 110 -21.00 -19.98 -21.63
N ASN A 111 -20.43 -20.82 -22.50
CA ASN A 111 -19.62 -20.37 -23.64
C ASN A 111 -20.36 -19.36 -24.53
N ASN A 112 -19.61 -18.38 -25.05
CA ASN A 112 -20.15 -17.40 -25.98
C ASN A 112 -20.46 -18.05 -27.33
N ARG A 113 -21.41 -17.48 -28.10
CA ARG A 113 -21.88 -18.06 -29.37
C ARG A 113 -20.74 -18.33 -30.37
N SER A 114 -19.69 -17.50 -30.39
CA SER A 114 -18.56 -17.71 -31.30
C SER A 114 -17.78 -18.98 -31.01
N ALA A 115 -17.62 -19.36 -29.73
CA ALA A 115 -16.99 -20.64 -29.38
C ALA A 115 -17.88 -21.83 -29.77
N LEU A 116 -19.19 -21.71 -29.58
CA LEU A 116 -20.14 -22.76 -29.97
C LEU A 116 -20.22 -22.96 -31.50
N ARG A 117 -19.99 -21.89 -32.29
CA ARG A 117 -19.93 -21.97 -33.75
C ARG A 117 -18.65 -22.62 -34.30
N ASN A 118 -17.57 -22.66 -33.50
CA ASN A 118 -16.25 -23.16 -33.93
C ASN A 118 -15.76 -24.31 -33.02
N PRO A 119 -16.52 -25.41 -32.86
CA PRO A 119 -16.20 -26.45 -31.87
C PRO A 119 -14.87 -27.16 -32.14
N GLN A 120 -14.59 -27.50 -33.41
CA GLN A 120 -13.34 -28.16 -33.81
C GLN A 120 -12.10 -27.33 -33.46
N PHE A 121 -12.17 -26.01 -33.66
CA PHE A 121 -11.08 -25.09 -33.33
C PHE A 121 -10.87 -24.98 -31.82
N VAL A 122 -11.97 -24.90 -31.05
CA VAL A 122 -11.90 -24.83 -29.58
C VAL A 122 -11.28 -26.11 -29.01
N GLU A 123 -11.72 -27.28 -29.48
CA GLU A 123 -11.21 -28.57 -29.02
C GLU A 123 -9.71 -28.74 -29.31
N SER A 124 -9.29 -28.50 -30.55
CA SER A 124 -7.87 -28.56 -30.93
C SER A 124 -7.00 -27.58 -30.15
N ALA A 125 -7.48 -26.35 -29.92
CA ALA A 125 -6.76 -25.38 -29.11
C ALA A 125 -6.64 -25.79 -27.63
N ILE A 126 -7.67 -26.42 -27.05
CA ILE A 126 -7.62 -26.93 -25.68
C ILE A 126 -6.61 -28.09 -25.57
N LEU A 127 -6.61 -29.02 -26.53
CA LEU A 127 -5.66 -30.13 -26.57
C LEU A 127 -4.21 -29.63 -26.67
N GLU A 128 -3.95 -28.63 -27.53
CA GLU A 128 -2.62 -28.01 -27.65
C GLU A 128 -2.17 -27.36 -26.32
N LEU A 129 -3.08 -26.72 -25.58
CA LEU A 129 -2.77 -26.11 -24.29
C LEU A 129 -2.48 -27.17 -23.20
N LEU A 130 -3.18 -28.31 -23.23
CA LEU A 130 -2.93 -29.44 -22.34
C LEU A 130 -1.56 -30.09 -22.63
N GLU A 131 -1.25 -30.33 -23.91
CA GLU A 131 0.04 -30.88 -24.34
C GLU A 131 1.21 -29.99 -23.90
N LYS A 132 1.03 -28.66 -23.98
CA LYS A 132 2.01 -27.67 -23.54
C LYS A 132 2.03 -27.43 -22.03
N GLN A 133 1.22 -28.14 -21.25
CA GLN A 133 1.08 -27.97 -19.80
C GLN A 133 0.76 -26.54 -19.37
N LEU A 134 0.01 -25.79 -20.21
CA LEU A 134 -0.43 -24.43 -19.89
C LEU A 134 -1.75 -24.40 -19.13
N ILE A 135 -2.53 -25.48 -19.22
CA ILE A 135 -3.78 -25.70 -18.48
C ILE A 135 -3.79 -27.11 -17.89
N ASN A 136 -4.56 -27.31 -16.82
CA ASN A 136 -4.74 -28.60 -16.17
C ASN A 136 -6.21 -29.02 -16.20
N GLU A 137 -6.46 -30.30 -16.42
CA GLU A 137 -7.80 -30.87 -16.28
C GLU A 137 -8.14 -31.06 -14.79
N HIS A 138 -9.35 -30.69 -14.40
CA HIS A 138 -9.84 -30.78 -13.03
C HIS A 138 -11.13 -31.60 -12.98
N SER A 139 -11.25 -32.47 -11.97
CA SER A 139 -12.42 -33.34 -11.77
C SER A 139 -13.65 -32.62 -11.20
N PHE A 140 -13.47 -31.41 -10.67
CA PHE A 140 -14.53 -30.57 -10.13
C PHE A 140 -14.45 -29.17 -10.72
N PRO A 141 -15.59 -28.49 -10.92
CA PRO A 141 -15.58 -27.20 -11.57
C PRO A 141 -15.01 -26.12 -10.62
N PRO A 142 -14.21 -25.17 -11.15
CA PRO A 142 -13.60 -24.11 -10.37
C PRO A 142 -14.64 -23.13 -9.81
N HIS A 143 -14.22 -22.29 -8.86
CA HIS A 143 -15.06 -21.27 -8.23
C HIS A 143 -15.67 -20.28 -9.24
N CYS A 144 -14.93 -19.94 -10.30
CA CYS A 144 -15.44 -19.15 -11.42
C CYS A 144 -15.23 -19.92 -12.72
N VAL A 145 -16.31 -20.35 -13.36
CA VAL A 145 -16.29 -20.90 -14.72
C VAL A 145 -16.61 -19.77 -15.69
N ASN A 146 -15.59 -19.39 -16.47
CA ASN A 146 -15.67 -18.27 -17.41
C ASN A 146 -15.93 -18.78 -18.84
N PRO A 147 -16.66 -18.03 -19.68
CA PRO A 147 -16.94 -18.43 -21.05
C PRO A 147 -15.69 -18.52 -21.90
N LEU A 148 -15.66 -19.46 -22.84
CA LEU A 148 -14.76 -19.41 -23.98
C LEU A 148 -15.38 -18.57 -25.10
N THR A 149 -14.51 -17.83 -25.78
CA THR A 149 -14.82 -16.99 -26.94
C THR A 149 -13.81 -17.29 -28.03
N VAL A 150 -14.28 -17.42 -29.27
CA VAL A 150 -13.39 -17.44 -30.44
C VAL A 150 -13.43 -16.06 -31.08
N ALA A 151 -12.27 -15.43 -31.23
CA ALA A 151 -12.12 -14.16 -31.95
C ALA A 151 -11.93 -14.44 -33.45
N GLU A 152 -12.93 -14.11 -34.24
CA GLU A 152 -13.05 -14.39 -35.69
C GLU A 152 -12.40 -13.26 -36.52
N GLY A 153 -11.08 -13.04 -36.34
CA GLY A 153 -10.30 -12.11 -37.17
C GLY A 153 -9.65 -12.78 -38.38
N MET A 154 -8.55 -12.22 -38.90
CA MET A 154 -7.73 -12.87 -39.96
C MET A 154 -7.20 -14.26 -39.54
N LYS A 155 -7.07 -14.49 -38.23
CA LYS A 155 -6.74 -15.79 -37.62
C LYS A 155 -7.66 -16.02 -36.43
N LEU A 156 -8.17 -17.24 -36.29
CA LEU A 156 -8.94 -17.65 -35.11
C LEU A 156 -8.05 -17.65 -33.87
N ARG A 157 -8.56 -17.08 -32.78
CA ARG A 157 -7.89 -17.07 -31.47
C ARG A 157 -8.88 -17.49 -30.39
N LEU A 158 -8.48 -18.47 -29.57
CA LEU A 158 -9.23 -18.84 -28.39
C LEU A 158 -8.99 -17.81 -27.28
N VAL A 159 -10.06 -17.31 -26.67
CA VAL A 159 -10.03 -16.29 -25.63
C VAL A 159 -10.91 -16.75 -24.47
N ILE A 160 -10.35 -16.77 -23.26
CA ILE A 160 -11.14 -16.91 -22.03
C ILE A 160 -11.71 -15.55 -21.64
N ASP A 161 -13.03 -15.49 -21.47
CA ASP A 161 -13.74 -14.25 -21.20
C ASP A 161 -13.79 -13.94 -19.70
N LEU A 162 -12.81 -13.17 -19.24
CA LEU A 162 -12.66 -12.81 -17.83
C LEU A 162 -13.40 -11.53 -17.45
N ARG A 163 -14.41 -11.08 -18.23
CA ARG A 163 -15.09 -9.78 -17.97
C ARG A 163 -15.66 -9.66 -16.56
N GLU A 164 -16.28 -10.71 -16.04
CA GLU A 164 -16.87 -10.70 -14.69
C GLU A 164 -15.79 -10.73 -13.60
N VAL A 165 -14.77 -11.58 -13.73
CA VAL A 165 -13.64 -11.66 -12.79
C VAL A 165 -12.83 -10.36 -12.76
N ASN A 166 -12.65 -9.72 -13.91
CA ASN A 166 -11.87 -8.49 -14.06
C ASN A 166 -12.46 -7.30 -13.27
N LYS A 167 -13.76 -7.31 -12.92
CA LYS A 167 -14.38 -6.27 -12.08
C LYS A 167 -13.83 -6.27 -10.65
N TYR A 168 -13.39 -7.43 -10.17
CA TYR A 168 -12.87 -7.67 -8.83
C TYR A 168 -11.35 -7.64 -8.77
N LEU A 169 -10.68 -7.53 -9.93
CA LEU A 169 -9.24 -7.36 -9.97
C LEU A 169 -8.88 -5.90 -9.62
N VAL A 170 -8.36 -5.71 -8.42
CA VAL A 170 -7.66 -4.48 -8.06
C VAL A 170 -6.37 -4.44 -8.87
N LYS A 171 -6.35 -3.59 -9.91
CA LYS A 171 -5.11 -3.25 -10.61
C LYS A 171 -4.43 -2.14 -9.82
N PRO A 172 -3.33 -2.42 -9.07
CA PRO A 172 -2.59 -1.36 -8.42
C PRO A 172 -2.08 -0.41 -9.51
N LYS A 173 -2.65 0.79 -9.57
CA LYS A 173 -2.19 1.86 -10.48
C LYS A 173 -0.96 2.48 -9.84
N PHE A 174 0.18 2.18 -10.41
CA PHE A 174 1.45 2.72 -9.97
C PHE A 174 1.86 3.87 -10.89
N ARG A 175 2.15 5.05 -10.33
CA ARG A 175 2.60 6.21 -11.11
C ARG A 175 4.12 6.30 -11.11
N TYR A 176 4.70 6.79 -12.19
CA TYR A 176 6.15 6.92 -12.32
C TYR A 176 6.75 7.86 -11.25
N GLU A 177 5.96 8.83 -10.81
CA GLU A 177 6.23 9.75 -9.71
C GLU A 177 6.42 9.01 -8.37
N ASP A 178 5.67 7.93 -8.16
CA ASP A 178 5.72 7.12 -6.94
C ASP A 178 7.07 6.38 -6.84
N LEU A 179 7.69 6.00 -7.97
CA LEU A 179 8.96 5.28 -7.96
C LEU A 179 10.09 6.18 -7.45
N ARG A 180 10.13 7.41 -7.94
CA ARG A 180 11.17 8.38 -7.53
C ARG A 180 11.08 8.67 -6.04
N SER A 181 9.84 8.82 -5.56
CA SER A 181 9.56 9.06 -4.15
C SER A 181 9.95 7.85 -3.31
N LEU A 182 9.62 6.63 -3.75
CA LEU A 182 9.93 5.39 -3.02
C LEU A 182 11.44 5.07 -2.99
N ILE A 183 12.16 5.17 -4.12
CA ILE A 183 13.61 4.97 -4.12
C ILE A 183 14.29 6.08 -3.32
N GLY A 184 13.86 7.34 -3.49
CA GLY A 184 14.41 8.47 -2.74
C GLY A 184 14.22 8.35 -1.23
N TYR A 185 13.05 7.86 -0.81
CA TYR A 185 12.71 7.59 0.59
C TYR A 185 13.51 6.39 1.13
N ALA A 186 13.48 5.24 0.45
CA ALA A 186 14.13 4.01 0.91
C ALA A 186 15.67 4.10 0.89
N GLY A 187 16.24 4.74 -0.13
CA GLY A 187 17.68 4.92 -0.30
C GLY A 187 18.26 6.18 0.35
N LEU A 188 17.41 7.04 0.93
CA LEU A 188 17.81 8.33 1.52
C LEU A 188 18.65 9.19 0.58
N PHE A 189 18.36 9.13 -0.72
CA PHE A 189 19.10 9.85 -1.74
C PHE A 189 18.72 11.33 -1.79
N ARG A 190 19.68 12.19 -2.15
CA ARG A 190 19.34 13.50 -2.70
C ARG A 190 18.81 13.29 -4.11
N ILE A 191 17.89 14.15 -4.54
CA ILE A 191 17.36 14.03 -5.89
C ILE A 191 18.44 14.18 -6.97
N SER A 192 19.47 15.01 -6.72
CA SER A 192 20.60 15.17 -7.63
C SER A 192 21.41 13.87 -7.78
N GLU A 193 21.49 13.06 -6.72
CA GLU A 193 22.14 11.75 -6.74
C GLU A 193 21.27 10.80 -7.56
N LEU A 194 19.97 10.74 -7.27
CA LEU A 194 19.02 9.86 -7.96
C LEU A 194 18.87 10.18 -9.46
N SER A 195 18.87 11.46 -9.85
CA SER A 195 18.82 11.90 -11.24
C SER A 195 20.06 11.49 -12.05
N SER A 196 21.18 11.19 -11.38
CA SER A 196 22.43 10.78 -12.03
C SER A 196 22.58 9.26 -12.18
N VAL A 197 21.71 8.48 -11.55
CA VAL A 197 21.74 7.01 -11.58
C VAL A 197 21.40 6.51 -12.99
N LYS A 198 22.29 5.67 -13.53
CA LYS A 198 22.13 5.00 -14.82
C LYS A 198 21.66 3.57 -14.63
N MET A 199 21.19 2.97 -15.72
CA MET A 199 20.72 1.58 -15.71
C MET A 199 21.82 0.61 -15.25
N ILE A 200 23.08 0.86 -15.66
CA ILE A 200 24.25 0.06 -15.26
C ILE A 200 24.61 0.18 -13.78
N ASP A 201 24.16 1.24 -13.10
CA ASP A 201 24.46 1.46 -11.68
C ASP A 201 23.52 0.66 -10.75
N ILE A 202 22.51 -0.03 -11.31
CA ILE A 202 21.52 -0.80 -10.56
C ILE A 202 21.77 -2.29 -10.76
N THR A 203 22.02 -3.00 -9.66
CA THR A 203 22.07 -4.46 -9.64
C THR A 203 20.94 -4.99 -8.77
N ILE A 204 20.08 -5.82 -9.36
CA ILE A 204 18.95 -6.43 -8.64
C ILE A 204 19.28 -7.90 -8.37
N VAL A 205 19.08 -8.31 -7.11
CA VAL A 205 19.23 -9.68 -6.63
C VAL A 205 17.91 -10.14 -6.00
N HIS A 206 17.83 -11.40 -5.58
CA HIS A 206 16.62 -11.96 -4.97
C HIS A 206 16.16 -11.14 -3.75
N ASP A 207 17.08 -10.85 -2.82
CA ASP A 207 16.74 -10.23 -1.53
C ASP A 207 16.65 -8.70 -1.58
N GLY A 208 17.02 -8.07 -2.69
CA GLY A 208 17.06 -6.61 -2.77
C GLY A 208 17.66 -6.06 -4.05
N MET A 209 18.03 -4.78 -4.01
CA MET A 209 18.80 -4.13 -5.06
C MET A 209 19.91 -3.28 -4.47
N SER A 210 21.02 -3.17 -5.18
CA SER A 210 22.06 -2.18 -4.93
C SER A 210 22.02 -1.08 -5.98
N ILE A 211 22.18 0.16 -5.54
CA ILE A 211 22.28 1.33 -6.40
C ILE A 211 23.62 2.00 -6.11
N PHE A 212 24.48 2.03 -7.13
CA PHE A 212 25.74 2.76 -7.09
C PHE A 212 25.53 4.24 -7.44
N VAL A 213 26.11 5.12 -6.63
CA VAL A 213 26.13 6.56 -6.85
C VAL A 213 27.57 6.98 -7.04
N SER A 214 27.93 7.32 -8.27
CA SER A 214 29.31 7.67 -8.66
C SER A 214 29.83 8.97 -8.03
N LYS A 215 28.95 9.88 -7.60
CA LYS A 215 29.35 11.16 -7.01
C LYS A 215 28.38 11.60 -5.92
N ARG A 216 28.89 11.79 -4.70
CA ARG A 216 28.16 12.47 -3.62
C ARG A 216 28.74 13.84 -3.33
N LYS A 217 27.93 14.73 -2.74
CA LYS A 217 28.36 16.10 -2.37
C LYS A 217 29.60 16.13 -1.47
N ASN A 218 29.80 15.09 -0.65
CA ASN A 218 30.89 15.00 0.33
C ASN A 218 31.88 13.86 0.00
N ASP A 219 31.91 13.44 -1.26
CA ASP A 219 32.82 12.40 -1.75
C ASP A 219 34.03 13.05 -2.42
N GLN A 220 34.97 13.48 -1.59
CA GLN A 220 36.20 14.17 -2.02
C GLN A 220 37.13 13.24 -2.80
N PHE A 221 37.12 11.95 -2.50
CA PHE A 221 38.00 10.93 -3.09
C PHE A 221 37.38 10.22 -4.30
N ARG A 222 36.12 10.51 -4.65
CA ARG A 222 35.37 9.89 -5.76
C ARG A 222 35.28 8.37 -5.65
N GLU A 223 35.18 7.85 -4.43
CA GLU A 223 35.02 6.42 -4.17
C GLU A 223 33.60 5.95 -4.50
N GLY A 224 32.66 6.89 -4.64
CA GLY A 224 31.25 6.60 -4.86
C GLY A 224 30.58 6.07 -3.61
N HIS A 225 29.34 5.62 -3.75
CA HIS A 225 28.57 5.06 -2.65
C HIS A 225 27.53 4.07 -3.16
N THR A 226 27.48 2.89 -2.56
CA THR A 226 26.46 1.88 -2.84
C THR A 226 25.43 1.88 -1.74
N SER A 227 24.16 2.14 -2.09
CA SER A 227 23.03 1.97 -1.17
C SER A 227 22.32 0.65 -1.48
N ILE A 228 22.01 -0.11 -0.44
CA ILE A 228 21.34 -1.40 -0.55
C ILE A 228 19.90 -1.23 -0.07
N ILE A 229 18.94 -1.68 -0.88
CA ILE A 229 17.51 -1.57 -0.60
C ILE A 229 16.91 -2.97 -0.61
N ALA A 230 16.36 -3.37 0.53
CA ALA A 230 15.75 -4.68 0.70
C ALA A 230 14.43 -4.81 -0.06
N ARG A 231 14.14 -6.03 -0.54
CA ARG A 231 12.83 -6.38 -1.09
C ARG A 231 11.84 -6.55 0.05
N SER A 232 10.71 -5.84 -0.01
CA SER A 232 9.70 -5.84 1.06
C SER A 232 8.51 -6.77 0.81
N GLY A 233 8.31 -7.25 -0.43
CA GLY A 233 7.13 -8.04 -0.81
C GLY A 233 5.80 -7.27 -0.84
N LYS A 234 5.80 -5.98 -0.46
CA LYS A 234 4.62 -5.10 -0.48
C LYS A 234 4.38 -4.52 -1.89
N VAL A 235 3.15 -4.06 -2.14
CA VAL A 235 2.81 -3.34 -3.39
C VAL A 235 3.66 -2.08 -3.59
N SER A 236 4.12 -1.46 -2.51
CA SER A 236 5.03 -0.30 -2.49
C SER A 236 6.52 -0.67 -2.49
N CYS A 237 6.87 -1.92 -2.83
CA CYS A 237 8.25 -2.38 -2.79
C CYS A 237 9.13 -1.68 -3.85
N PRO A 238 10.15 -0.90 -3.45
CA PRO A 238 10.99 -0.15 -4.39
C PRO A 238 11.71 -1.07 -5.39
N VAL A 239 12.14 -2.26 -4.95
CA VAL A 239 12.81 -3.25 -5.81
C VAL A 239 11.88 -3.72 -6.94
N SER A 240 10.70 -4.23 -6.60
CA SER A 240 9.72 -4.74 -7.57
C SER A 240 9.24 -3.70 -8.56
N ILE A 241 9.13 -2.44 -8.13
CA ILE A 241 8.77 -1.35 -9.02
C ILE A 241 9.94 -1.02 -9.95
N THR A 242 11.18 -1.01 -9.43
CA THR A 242 12.37 -0.78 -10.24
C THR A 242 12.50 -1.85 -11.31
N GLU A 243 12.29 -3.13 -10.98
CA GLU A 243 12.25 -4.23 -11.97
C GLU A 243 11.28 -3.95 -13.12
N ARG A 244 10.04 -3.57 -12.80
CA ARG A 244 9.02 -3.23 -13.80
C ARG A 244 9.46 -2.05 -14.67
N LEU A 245 10.08 -1.04 -14.08
CA LEU A 245 10.60 0.09 -14.84
C LEU A 245 11.73 -0.35 -15.77
N LEU A 246 12.69 -1.14 -15.29
CA LEU A 246 13.83 -1.58 -16.11
C LEU A 246 13.35 -2.37 -17.32
N VAL A 247 12.31 -3.21 -17.17
CA VAL A 247 11.66 -3.91 -18.29
C VAL A 247 11.07 -2.94 -19.32
N LEU A 248 10.42 -1.85 -18.87
CA LEU A 248 9.87 -0.82 -19.76
C LEU A 248 10.96 0.02 -20.45
N LEU A 249 12.12 0.18 -19.82
CA LEU A 249 13.27 0.93 -20.35
C LEU A 249 14.24 0.06 -21.18
N ALA A 250 14.10 -1.27 -21.14
CA ALA A 250 15.06 -2.20 -21.71
C ALA A 250 15.06 -2.15 -23.24
N SER A 251 16.06 -1.45 -23.79
CA SER A 251 16.61 -1.67 -25.12
C SER A 251 18.12 -1.95 -25.00
N PRO A 252 18.70 -2.92 -25.74
CA PRO A 252 20.08 -3.38 -25.53
C PRO A 252 21.17 -2.29 -25.65
N LYS A 253 20.88 -1.17 -26.32
CA LYS A 253 21.82 -0.07 -26.56
C LYS A 253 21.82 1.03 -25.48
N GLU A 254 21.00 0.91 -24.44
CA GLU A 254 20.70 2.04 -23.53
C GLU A 254 21.25 1.89 -22.10
N SER A 255 22.20 0.98 -21.85
CA SER A 255 22.77 0.73 -20.50
C SER A 255 23.40 1.97 -19.83
N CYS A 256 23.91 2.91 -20.62
CA CYS A 256 24.47 4.19 -20.14
C CYS A 256 23.44 5.32 -19.93
N SER A 257 22.16 5.06 -20.19
CA SER A 257 21.09 6.07 -20.07
C SER A 257 20.60 6.19 -18.63
N PRO A 258 20.09 7.38 -18.22
CA PRO A 258 19.53 7.56 -16.90
C PRO A 258 18.30 6.67 -16.68
N VAL A 259 18.11 6.22 -15.45
CA VAL A 259 16.90 5.46 -15.04
C VAL A 259 15.71 6.40 -14.94
N LEU A 260 15.95 7.62 -14.43
CA LEU A 260 14.94 8.66 -14.35
C LEU A 260 14.92 9.49 -15.62
N ARG A 261 13.94 9.23 -16.50
CA ARG A 261 13.83 9.82 -17.83
C ARG A 261 12.66 10.78 -17.93
N ARG A 262 12.83 11.83 -18.74
CA ARG A 262 11.74 12.74 -19.08
C ARG A 262 10.62 11.99 -19.80
N ILE A 263 9.38 12.26 -19.43
CA ILE A 263 8.20 11.76 -20.14
C ILE A 263 7.88 12.74 -21.28
N VAL A 264 7.77 12.22 -22.50
CA VAL A 264 7.34 12.97 -23.68
C VAL A 264 5.89 12.60 -23.98
N ARG A 265 5.01 13.59 -24.00
CA ARG A 265 3.59 13.42 -24.32
C ARG A 265 3.36 13.59 -25.82
N THR A 266 2.56 12.71 -26.41
CA THR A 266 2.15 12.73 -27.82
C THR A 266 0.62 12.65 -27.91
N LYS A 267 0.06 12.87 -29.10
CA LYS A 267 -1.39 12.74 -29.33
C LYS A 267 -1.91 11.33 -29.00
N ASN A 268 -1.05 10.31 -29.09
CA ASN A 268 -1.42 8.90 -28.91
C ASN A 268 -0.96 8.32 -27.56
N GLY A 269 -0.46 9.15 -26.64
CA GLY A 269 -0.03 8.69 -25.31
C GLY A 269 1.22 9.39 -24.78
N ALA A 270 2.05 8.65 -24.05
CA ALA A 270 3.30 9.17 -23.51
C ALA A 270 4.39 8.09 -23.52
N TYR A 271 5.64 8.50 -23.68
CA TYR A 271 6.80 7.59 -23.68
C TYR A 271 7.99 8.21 -22.96
N PHE A 272 8.95 7.38 -22.54
CA PHE A 272 10.20 7.85 -21.93
C PHE A 272 11.17 8.34 -23.00
N HIS A 273 11.74 9.52 -22.79
CA HIS A 273 12.83 10.01 -23.65
C HIS A 273 14.01 9.02 -23.61
N LYS A 274 14.73 8.85 -24.71
CA LYS A 274 15.82 7.86 -24.83
C LYS A 274 16.98 8.14 -23.86
N SER A 275 17.47 9.37 -23.83
CA SER A 275 18.68 9.75 -23.09
C SER A 275 18.53 10.91 -22.10
N LEU A 276 17.43 11.67 -22.14
CA LEU A 276 17.29 12.88 -21.35
C LEU A 276 16.66 12.57 -20.00
N GLY A 277 17.39 12.94 -18.95
CA GLY A 277 16.89 12.91 -17.59
C GLY A 277 15.82 13.97 -17.32
N ILE A 278 15.22 13.88 -16.14
CA ILE A 278 14.24 14.86 -15.66
C ILE A 278 14.98 16.03 -14.99
N SER A 279 14.56 17.27 -15.26
CA SER A 279 15.13 18.44 -14.59
C SER A 279 14.71 18.50 -13.11
N TYR A 280 15.55 19.13 -12.27
CA TYR A 280 15.26 19.34 -10.86
C TYR A 280 13.92 20.05 -10.63
N SER A 281 13.63 21.10 -11.41
CA SER A 281 12.38 21.85 -11.33
C SER A 281 11.16 20.98 -11.62
N THR A 282 11.20 20.16 -12.67
CA THR A 282 10.11 19.25 -13.02
C THR A 282 9.86 18.25 -11.90
N ILE A 283 10.92 17.65 -11.34
CA ILE A 283 10.77 16.72 -10.21
C ILE A 283 10.17 17.41 -8.98
N ARG A 284 10.63 18.63 -8.67
CA ARG A 284 10.12 19.42 -7.55
C ARG A 284 8.63 19.72 -7.71
N ASP A 285 8.22 20.17 -8.89
CA ASP A 285 6.84 20.58 -9.15
C ASP A 285 5.92 19.35 -9.19
N GLU A 286 6.37 18.22 -9.73
CA GLU A 286 5.66 16.94 -9.65
C GLU A 286 5.55 16.43 -8.21
N PHE A 287 6.61 16.52 -7.42
CA PHE A 287 6.59 16.16 -5.99
C PHE A 287 5.60 17.03 -5.21
N LYS A 288 5.59 18.35 -5.43
CA LYS A 288 4.63 19.25 -4.76
C LYS A 288 3.19 18.91 -5.14
N LYS A 289 2.92 18.62 -6.41
CA LYS A 289 1.59 18.14 -6.86
C LYS A 289 1.20 16.82 -6.20
N TYR A 290 2.15 15.91 -6.02
CA TYR A 290 1.93 14.64 -5.36
C TYR A 290 1.59 14.81 -3.87
N VAL A 291 2.33 15.67 -3.16
CA VAL A 291 2.17 15.86 -1.71
C VAL A 291 0.99 16.76 -1.36
N SER A 292 0.56 17.64 -2.28
CA SER A 292 -0.50 18.62 -2.03
C SER A 292 -1.82 18.08 -1.47
N PRO A 293 -2.32 16.89 -1.83
CA PRO A 293 -3.53 16.33 -1.23
C PRO A 293 -3.35 15.89 0.23
N PHE A 294 -2.11 15.72 0.70
CA PHE A 294 -1.78 15.12 2.00
C PHE A 294 -1.29 16.15 3.03
N VAL A 295 -1.10 17.41 2.65
CA VAL A 295 -0.48 18.44 3.51
C VAL A 295 -1.22 19.76 3.42
N ASN A 296 -1.22 20.50 4.53
CA ASN A 296 -1.85 21.82 4.60
C ASN A 296 -1.15 22.86 3.72
N ASP A 297 0.18 22.96 3.82
CA ASP A 297 0.99 23.85 2.98
C ASP A 297 2.08 23.05 2.23
N PRO A 298 1.94 22.86 0.90
CA PRO A 298 2.97 22.23 0.07
C PRO A 298 4.30 22.99 0.02
N SER A 299 4.35 24.24 0.50
CA SER A 299 5.55 25.07 0.54
C SER A 299 6.53 24.64 1.63
N ASP A 300 6.02 24.03 2.71
CA ASP A 300 6.84 23.42 3.77
C ASP A 300 7.60 22.18 3.30
N TYR A 301 7.21 21.64 2.14
CA TYR A 301 7.77 20.42 1.59
C TYR A 301 8.69 20.72 0.40
N CYS A 302 9.83 20.04 0.40
CA CYS A 302 10.79 20.09 -0.69
C CYS A 302 11.35 18.69 -0.95
N LEU A 303 12.22 18.55 -1.96
CA LEU A 303 12.78 17.24 -2.31
C LEU A 303 13.68 16.64 -1.21
N HIS A 304 14.11 17.44 -0.23
CA HIS A 304 14.78 16.91 0.98
C HIS A 304 13.82 16.29 1.98
N SER A 305 12.51 16.54 1.88
CA SER A 305 11.49 15.92 2.73
C SER A 305 11.45 14.40 2.54
N LEU A 306 11.78 13.87 1.35
CA LEU A 306 11.93 12.41 1.14
C LEU A 306 13.02 11.81 2.03
N LYS A 307 14.20 12.45 2.02
CA LYS A 307 15.34 12.02 2.85
C LYS A 307 15.06 12.22 4.34
N SER A 308 14.41 13.32 4.72
CA SER A 308 14.03 13.58 6.11
C SER A 308 12.96 12.59 6.60
N GLY A 309 11.96 12.30 5.78
CA GLY A 309 10.90 11.33 6.07
C GLY A 309 11.46 9.92 6.26
N GLY A 310 12.29 9.45 5.32
CA GLY A 310 12.93 8.13 5.45
C GLY A 310 13.83 8.02 6.68
N ALA A 311 14.57 9.09 7.01
CA ALA A 311 15.40 9.15 8.21
C ALA A 311 14.60 9.22 9.52
N SER A 312 13.36 9.69 9.45
CA SER A 312 12.46 9.81 10.60
C SER A 312 11.60 8.56 10.79
N ASN A 313 11.70 7.58 9.89
CA ASN A 313 11.03 6.30 10.02
C ASN A 313 11.60 5.49 11.20
N ASP A 314 10.74 4.81 11.94
CA ASP A 314 11.14 4.08 13.14
C ASP A 314 12.08 2.90 12.83
N GLY A 315 11.88 2.21 11.70
CA GLY A 315 12.80 1.17 11.23
C GLY A 315 14.21 1.72 10.99
N TYR A 316 14.32 2.94 10.46
CA TYR A 316 15.62 3.60 10.31
C TYR A 316 16.20 4.03 11.66
N LYS A 317 15.38 4.58 12.57
CA LYS A 317 15.85 5.02 13.90
C LYS A 317 16.38 3.87 14.75
N LEU A 318 15.68 2.73 14.74
CA LEU A 318 16.00 1.52 15.51
C LEU A 318 17.19 0.72 14.93
N SER A 319 17.50 0.91 13.65
CA SER A 319 18.65 0.27 13.01
C SER A 319 19.99 0.65 13.64
N ASP A 320 20.97 -0.25 13.47
CA ASP A 320 22.35 -0.06 13.88
C ASP A 320 22.90 1.32 13.43
N PRO A 321 23.52 2.09 14.34
CA PRO A 321 24.02 3.44 14.04
C PRO A 321 25.02 3.51 12.89
N GLU A 322 25.92 2.55 12.77
CA GLU A 322 26.94 2.53 11.73
C GLU A 322 26.32 2.19 10.37
N LEU A 323 25.49 1.15 10.33
CA LEU A 323 24.82 0.73 9.10
C LEU A 323 23.90 1.82 8.56
N LYS A 324 23.17 2.53 9.42
CA LYS A 324 22.25 3.58 8.98
C LYS A 324 22.98 4.84 8.50
N ASP A 325 24.12 5.17 9.09
CA ASP A 325 24.96 6.29 8.65
C ASP A 325 25.68 5.96 7.33
N ARG A 326 26.14 4.72 7.18
CA ARG A 326 26.65 4.19 5.91
C ARG A 326 25.55 4.26 4.84
N HIS A 327 24.34 3.79 5.11
CA HIS A 327 23.20 3.83 4.17
C HIS A 327 22.86 5.26 3.73
N ALA A 328 22.70 6.18 4.68
CA ALA A 328 22.37 7.59 4.39
C ALA A 328 23.55 8.41 3.81
N GLY A 329 24.78 7.89 3.95
CA GLY A 329 26.05 8.56 3.68
C GLY A 329 26.28 9.79 4.56
N TRP A 330 26.01 9.67 5.85
CA TRP A 330 26.28 10.70 6.84
C TRP A 330 27.64 10.49 7.51
N LYS A 331 28.47 11.52 7.49
CA LYS A 331 29.76 11.56 8.23
C LYS A 331 29.71 12.45 9.47
N ASN A 332 28.79 13.44 9.49
CA ASN A 332 28.67 14.41 10.58
C ASN A 332 27.34 14.23 11.34
N PRO A 333 27.39 13.89 12.64
CA PRO A 333 26.21 13.71 13.48
C PRO A 333 25.30 14.94 13.62
N CYS A 334 25.86 16.15 13.59
CA CYS A 334 25.09 17.40 13.69
C CYS A 334 24.20 17.60 12.47
N THR A 335 24.71 17.30 11.28
CA THR A 335 23.94 17.37 10.04
C THR A 335 22.84 16.31 10.02
N LYS A 336 23.15 15.08 10.45
CA LYS A 336 22.18 13.98 10.61
C LYS A 336 20.99 14.38 11.47
N ARG A 337 21.23 14.98 12.65
CA ARG A 337 20.17 15.39 13.59
C ARG A 337 19.17 16.37 12.99
N ARG A 338 19.54 17.16 11.98
CA ARG A 338 18.60 18.07 11.29
C ARG A 338 17.56 17.35 10.42
N TYR A 339 17.88 16.13 9.95
CA TYR A 339 16.99 15.34 9.10
C TYR A 339 16.06 14.42 9.89
N ILE A 340 16.47 13.99 11.08
CA ILE A 340 15.69 13.10 11.93
C ILE A 340 14.70 13.94 12.73
N LYS A 341 13.42 13.86 12.35
CA LYS A 341 12.32 14.45 13.09
C LYS A 341 11.86 13.47 14.17
N ARG A 342 11.51 14.02 15.34
CA ARG A 342 10.95 13.29 16.48
C ARG A 342 9.48 13.65 16.59
N SER A 343 8.63 12.65 16.81
CA SER A 343 7.22 12.87 17.06
C SER A 343 7.01 13.51 18.43
N HIS A 344 5.84 14.14 18.63
CA HIS A 344 5.48 14.65 19.95
C HIS A 344 5.46 13.53 21.00
N SER A 345 4.99 12.33 20.62
CA SER A 345 5.00 11.16 21.50
C SER A 345 6.42 10.76 21.94
N GLU A 346 7.39 10.74 21.01
CA GLU A 346 8.80 10.47 21.34
C GLU A 346 9.39 11.52 22.30
N MET A 347 9.00 12.78 22.14
CA MET A 347 9.45 13.85 23.04
C MET A 347 8.82 13.74 24.43
N LEU A 348 7.54 13.36 24.51
CA LEU A 348 6.85 13.12 25.78
C LEU A 348 7.42 11.92 26.53
N GLU A 349 7.93 10.92 25.82
CA GLU A 349 8.54 9.74 26.44
C GLU A 349 9.71 10.10 27.35
N VAL A 350 10.43 11.18 27.05
CA VAL A 350 11.48 11.71 27.93
C VAL A 350 10.88 12.03 29.30
N THR A 351 9.81 12.83 29.35
CA THR A 351 9.15 13.19 30.61
C THR A 351 8.41 12.01 31.26
N ARG A 352 7.82 11.09 30.48
CA ARG A 352 7.18 9.88 31.02
C ARG A 352 8.18 8.96 31.70
N SER A 353 9.38 8.80 31.11
CA SER A 353 10.46 7.97 31.66
C SER A 353 11.03 8.51 32.97
N MET A 354 10.80 9.79 33.26
CA MET A 354 11.20 10.42 34.52
C MET A 354 10.26 10.07 35.69
N GLY A 355 9.09 9.49 35.41
CA GLY A 355 8.15 9.03 36.43
C GLY A 355 7.51 10.15 37.26
N ILE A 356 7.41 11.36 36.69
CA ILE A 356 6.79 12.55 37.33
C ILE A 356 5.33 12.74 36.95
#